data_AF-A0A7Z9LSG8-F1
#
_entry.id   AF-A0A7Z9LSG8-F1
#
_cell.length_a   1.000
_cell.length_b   1.000
_cell.length_c   1.000
_cell.angle_alpha   90.00
_cell.angle_beta   90.00
_cell.angle_gamma   90.00
#
_symmetry.space_group_name_H-M   'P 1'
#
loop_
_entity.id
_entity.type
_entity.pdbx_description
1 polymer ?
#
loop_
_entity_poly.entity_id
_entity_poly.type
_entity_poly.pdbx_seq_one_letter_code
_entity_poly.pdbx_strand_id
1 'polypeptide(L)'
;MACNSHSLLLKNVDVAICVPVRPEVLVGSTRLKAGTAQKMVLNMLSTAAMIQLGKVYQNRMVDMQASNKKLIRRAEEMVAELGEVSPETAAELFQKSGNHIKTAIVMAKLKINSQEAGKRLKAVDDNLRKIL
;
A
#
# COMPACT_ATOMS: atom_id res chain seq x y z
N MET A 1 7.74 8.08 19.48
CA MET A 1 8.03 9.35 18.78
C MET A 1 7.57 10.54 19.61
N ALA A 2 8.22 11.70 19.53
CA ALA A 2 7.86 12.89 20.30
C ALA A 2 8.05 14.18 19.48
N CYS A 3 7.36 15.25 19.88
CA CYS A 3 7.57 16.61 19.32
C CYS A 3 8.36 17.53 20.27
N ASN A 4 8.87 16.97 21.37
CA ASN A 4 9.75 17.63 22.32
C ASN A 4 11.11 16.91 22.32
N SER A 5 12.17 17.65 21.99
CA SER A 5 13.56 17.16 21.93
C SER A 5 14.08 16.62 23.26
N HIS A 6 13.52 17.06 24.39
CA HIS A 6 13.95 16.65 25.73
C HIS A 6 13.07 15.55 26.35
N SER A 7 12.20 14.91 25.56
CA SER A 7 11.31 13.87 26.06
C SER A 7 12.08 12.65 26.56
N LEU A 8 11.80 12.19 27.78
CA LEU A 8 12.35 10.95 28.34
C LEU A 8 12.02 9.72 27.48
N LEU A 9 10.90 9.75 26.75
CA LEU A 9 10.53 8.67 25.84
C LEU A 9 11.61 8.41 24.79
N LEU A 10 12.28 9.46 24.29
CA LEU A 10 13.31 9.33 23.25
C LEU A 10 14.58 8.61 23.75
N LYS A 11 14.77 8.50 25.07
CA LYS A 11 15.90 7.78 25.68
C LYS A 11 15.60 6.32 26.03
N ASN A 12 14.34 5.90 25.94
CA ASN A 12 13.87 4.58 26.39
C ASN A 12 13.29 3.74 25.25
N VAL A 13 13.72 3.98 24.00
CA VAL A 13 13.27 3.26 22.80
C VAL A 13 14.44 2.99 21.87
N ASP A 14 14.39 1.91 21.09
CA ASP A 14 15.47 1.54 20.16
C ASP A 14 15.60 2.54 18.99
N VAL A 15 14.47 3.05 18.49
CA VAL A 15 14.43 4.02 17.39
C VAL A 15 13.65 5.26 17.82
N ALA A 16 14.38 6.32 18.12
CA ALA A 16 13.83 7.60 18.54
C ALA A 16 13.49 8.49 17.33
N ILE A 17 12.20 8.78 17.12
CA ILE A 17 11.74 9.76 16.12
C ILE A 17 11.30 11.05 16.83
N CYS A 18 12.06 12.12 16.64
CA CYS A 18 11.79 13.44 17.20
C CYS A 18 11.46 14.45 16.09
N VAL A 19 10.30 15.10 16.17
CA VAL A 19 9.85 16.12 15.20
C VAL A 19 9.46 17.41 15.94
N PRO A 20 10.41 18.31 16.22
CA PRO A 20 10.12 19.56 16.92
C PRO A 20 9.27 20.50 16.06
N VAL A 21 8.05 20.81 16.50
CA VAL A 21 7.10 21.67 15.74
C VAL A 21 7.01 23.11 16.27
N ARG A 22 7.76 23.45 17.32
CA ARG A 22 7.68 24.74 18.06
C ARG A 22 6.30 24.97 18.72
N PRO A 23 6.11 26.01 19.57
CA PRO A 23 4.84 26.26 20.25
C PRO A 23 3.65 26.32 19.30
N GLU A 24 2.52 25.75 19.72
CA GLU A 24 1.28 25.76 18.97
C GLU A 24 0.64 27.15 18.94
N VAL A 25 -0.16 27.43 17.91
CA VAL A 25 -0.90 28.71 17.81
C VAL A 25 -1.89 28.87 18.97
N LEU A 26 -2.52 27.77 19.38
CA LEU A 26 -3.27 27.67 20.62
C LEU A 26 -2.37 26.93 21.63
N VAL A 27 -1.92 27.64 22.65
CA VAL A 27 -0.97 27.12 23.66
C VAL A 27 -1.45 25.78 24.20
N GLY A 28 -0.60 24.74 24.09
CA GLY A 28 -0.89 23.39 24.57
C GLY A 28 -1.76 22.51 23.66
N SER A 29 -2.35 23.05 22.60
CA SER A 29 -3.23 22.29 21.70
C SER A 29 -2.45 21.44 20.69
N THR A 30 -1.85 20.35 21.16
CA THR A 30 -0.98 19.47 20.37
C THR A 30 -1.68 18.70 19.26
N ARG A 31 -3.03 18.68 19.22
CA ARG A 31 -3.79 18.15 18.08
C ARG A 31 -3.53 18.87 16.75
N LEU A 32 -2.86 20.03 16.80
CA LEU A 32 -2.55 20.87 15.64
C LEU A 32 -1.25 20.44 14.95
N LYS A 33 -0.14 21.17 15.11
CA LYS A 33 1.11 20.86 14.39
C LYS A 33 1.70 19.53 14.82
N ALA A 34 1.73 19.25 16.12
CA ALA A 34 2.29 17.99 16.64
C ALA A 34 1.48 16.78 16.13
N GLY A 35 0.15 16.83 16.20
CA GLY A 35 -0.73 15.79 15.65
C GLY A 35 -0.57 15.61 14.14
N THR A 36 -0.44 16.71 13.38
CA THR A 36 -0.17 16.66 11.94
C THR A 36 1.18 16.02 11.63
N ALA A 37 2.24 16.38 12.37
CA ALA A 37 3.56 15.79 12.25
C ALA A 37 3.53 14.28 12.53
N GLN A 38 2.85 13.87 13.60
CA GLN A 38 2.69 12.45 13.94
C GLN A 38 1.95 11.68 12.83
N LYS A 39 0.85 12.23 12.29
CA LYS A 39 0.13 11.62 11.16
C LYS A 39 1.03 11.43 9.95
N MET A 40 1.83 12.44 9.59
CA MET A 40 2.73 12.35 8.44
C MET A 40 3.77 11.24 8.63
N VAL A 41 4.39 11.16 9.80
CA VAL A 41 5.38 10.10 10.09
C VAL A 41 4.74 8.72 10.09
N LEU A 42 3.57 8.55 10.73
CA LEU A 42 2.88 7.26 10.74
C LEU A 42 2.49 6.83 9.33
N ASN A 43 2.04 7.77 8.49
CA ASN A 43 1.77 7.51 7.08
C ASN A 43 3.04 7.11 6.33
N MET A 44 4.19 7.76 6.57
CA MET A 44 5.47 7.39 5.96
C MET A 44 5.90 5.98 6.36
N LEU A 45 5.88 5.66 7.66
CA LEU A 45 6.30 4.35 8.17
C LEU A 45 5.45 3.22 7.60
N SER A 46 4.12 3.34 7.73
CA SER A 46 3.18 2.33 7.22
C SER A 46 3.27 2.17 5.70
N THR A 47 3.33 3.28 4.95
CA THR A 47 3.42 3.23 3.49
C THR A 47 4.75 2.62 3.03
N ALA A 48 5.87 3.04 3.62
CA ALA A 48 7.19 2.52 3.28
C ALA A 48 7.30 1.01 3.59
N ALA A 49 6.79 0.58 4.75
CA ALA A 49 6.75 -0.84 5.11
C ALA A 49 5.91 -1.65 4.10
N MET A 50 4.73 -1.17 3.72
CA MET A 50 3.87 -1.88 2.76
C MET A 50 4.48 -1.92 1.35
N ILE A 51 5.22 -0.90 0.93
CA ILE A 51 5.99 -0.93 -0.33
C ILE A 51 7.06 -2.02 -0.28
N GLN A 52 7.82 -2.12 0.81
CA GLN A 52 8.87 -3.14 0.98
C GLN A 52 8.28 -4.57 1.02
N LEU A 53 7.09 -4.72 1.58
CA LEU A 53 6.34 -5.99 1.60
C LEU A 53 5.67 -6.35 0.25
N GLY A 54 5.93 -5.61 -0.83
CA GLY A 54 5.39 -5.91 -2.17
C GLY A 54 3.87 -5.69 -2.28
N LYS A 55 3.27 -4.89 -1.40
CA LYS A 55 1.84 -4.54 -1.43
C LYS A 55 1.52 -3.42 -2.43
N VAL A 56 2.57 -2.80 -2.97
CA VAL A 56 2.53 -1.74 -3.97
C VAL A 56 3.39 -2.16 -5.16
N TYR A 57 2.87 -1.97 -6.37
CA TYR A 57 3.61 -2.13 -7.62
C TYR A 57 3.62 -0.77 -8.33
N GLN A 58 4.81 -0.29 -8.71
CA GLN A 58 5.02 1.09 -9.14
C GLN A 58 4.43 2.09 -8.10
N ASN A 59 3.35 2.80 -8.44
CA ASN A 59 2.60 3.70 -7.56
C ASN A 59 1.16 3.22 -7.28
N ARG A 60 0.85 1.95 -7.57
CA ARG A 60 -0.47 1.33 -7.42
C ARG A 60 -0.50 0.37 -6.23
N MET A 61 -1.52 0.51 -5.38
CA MET A 61 -1.78 -0.39 -4.26
C MET A 61 -2.46 -1.67 -4.78
N VAL A 62 -1.63 -2.64 -5.17
CA VAL A 62 -2.07 -3.91 -5.78
C VAL A 62 -2.58 -4.94 -4.78
N ASP A 63 -2.51 -4.66 -3.48
CA ASP A 63 -3.03 -5.52 -2.40
C ASP A 63 -4.25 -4.89 -1.71
N MET A 64 -5.13 -4.27 -2.50
CA MET A 64 -6.33 -3.60 -2.01
C MET A 64 -7.53 -4.55 -1.98
N GLN A 65 -8.28 -4.54 -0.87
CA GLN A 65 -9.56 -5.26 -0.80
C GLN A 65 -10.67 -4.45 -1.48
N ALA A 66 -11.27 -5.04 -2.52
CA ALA A 66 -12.36 -4.42 -3.29
C ALA A 66 -13.73 -4.59 -2.60
N SER A 67 -13.94 -3.92 -1.46
CA SER A 67 -15.12 -4.10 -0.60
C SER A 67 -16.38 -3.30 -1.02
N ASN A 68 -16.27 -2.45 -2.04
CA ASN A 68 -17.40 -1.66 -2.54
C ASN A 68 -17.23 -1.36 -4.03
N LYS A 69 -18.30 -0.89 -4.68
CA LYS A 69 -18.33 -0.62 -6.13
C LYS A 69 -17.20 0.30 -6.61
N LYS A 70 -16.81 1.31 -5.80
CA LYS A 70 -15.69 2.22 -6.13
C LYS A 70 -14.36 1.47 -6.15
N LEU A 71 -14.11 0.62 -5.16
CA LEU A 71 -12.86 -0.14 -5.07
C LEU A 71 -12.80 -1.29 -6.08
N ILE A 72 -13.94 -1.89 -6.44
CA ILE A 72 -14.04 -2.87 -7.53
C ILE A 72 -13.63 -2.20 -8.85
N ARG A 73 -14.27 -1.08 -9.20
CA ARG A 73 -13.91 -0.33 -10.42
C ARG A 73 -12.43 0.06 -10.45
N ARG A 74 -11.90 0.56 -9.33
CA ARG A 74 -10.48 0.90 -9.22
C ARG A 74 -9.56 -0.30 -9.39
N ALA A 75 -9.96 -1.49 -8.93
CA ALA A 75 -9.22 -2.72 -9.11
C ALA A 75 -9.21 -3.15 -10.59
N GLU A 76 -10.36 -3.12 -11.26
CA GLU A 76 -10.48 -3.44 -12.69
C GLU A 76 -9.65 -2.47 -13.56
N GLU A 77 -9.72 -1.16 -13.29
CA GLU A 77 -8.90 -0.14 -13.95
C GLU A 77 -7.40 -0.41 -13.78
N MET A 78 -6.98 -0.84 -12.58
CA MET A 78 -5.59 -1.20 -12.29
C MET A 78 -5.15 -2.47 -13.03
N VAL A 79 -6.03 -3.47 -13.16
CA VAL A 79 -5.76 -4.68 -13.93
C VAL A 79 -5.66 -4.36 -15.42
N ALA A 80 -6.52 -3.48 -15.96
CA ALA A 80 -6.44 -3.04 -17.34
C ALA A 80 -5.12 -2.31 -17.63
N GLU A 81 -4.78 -1.33 -16.78
CA GLU A 81 -3.55 -0.52 -16.89
C GLU A 81 -2.29 -1.38 -16.79
N LEU A 82 -2.14 -2.15 -15.69
CA LEU A 82 -0.91 -2.91 -15.43
C LEU A 82 -0.86 -4.22 -16.22
N GLY A 83 -2.01 -4.75 -16.61
CA GLY A 83 -2.14 -5.94 -17.46
C GLY A 83 -2.01 -5.65 -18.95
N GLU A 84 -2.13 -4.37 -19.36
CA GLU A 84 -2.17 -3.92 -20.76
C GLU A 84 -3.24 -4.65 -21.58
N VAL A 85 -4.43 -4.75 -21.01
CA VAL A 85 -5.60 -5.42 -21.62
C VAL A 85 -6.80 -4.48 -21.66
N SER A 86 -7.82 -4.83 -22.45
CA SER A 86 -9.05 -4.03 -22.51
C SER A 86 -9.79 -4.03 -21.16
N PRO A 87 -10.59 -3.00 -20.86
CA PRO A 87 -11.39 -2.94 -19.63
C PRO A 87 -12.30 -4.17 -19.44
N GLU A 88 -12.88 -4.69 -20.52
CA GLU A 88 -13.75 -5.87 -20.50
C GLU A 88 -12.96 -7.11 -20.08
N THR A 89 -11.78 -7.30 -20.69
CA THR A 89 -10.86 -8.40 -20.35
C THR A 89 -10.38 -8.29 -18.91
N ALA A 90 -10.07 -7.07 -18.44
CA ALA A 90 -9.64 -6.82 -17.07
C ALA A 90 -10.70 -7.19 -16.04
N ALA A 91 -11.97 -6.81 -16.27
CA ALA A 91 -13.08 -7.17 -15.40
C ALA A 91 -13.27 -8.69 -15.33
N GLU A 92 -13.20 -9.38 -16.46
CA GLU A 92 -13.28 -10.84 -16.49
C GLU A 92 -12.13 -11.50 -15.73
N LEU A 93 -10.88 -11.07 -15.96
CA LEU A 93 -9.71 -11.62 -15.29
C LEU A 93 -9.74 -11.34 -13.79
N PHE A 94 -10.20 -10.16 -13.40
CA PHE A 94 -10.38 -9.79 -11.99
C PHE A 94 -11.38 -10.73 -11.31
N GLN A 95 -12.52 -11.02 -11.93
CA GLN A 95 -13.49 -12.00 -11.41
C GLN A 95 -12.92 -13.42 -11.38
N LYS A 96 -12.27 -13.88 -12.46
CA LYS A 96 -11.63 -15.21 -12.57
C LYS A 96 -10.48 -15.40 -11.55
N SER A 97 -9.89 -14.31 -11.09
CA SER A 97 -8.85 -14.30 -10.05
C SER A 97 -9.40 -14.42 -8.62
N GLY A 98 -10.72 -14.43 -8.44
CA GLY A 98 -11.35 -14.36 -7.11
C GLY A 98 -11.24 -12.98 -6.48
N ASN A 99 -11.29 -11.92 -7.30
CA ASN A 99 -11.11 -10.52 -6.89
C ASN A 99 -9.71 -10.21 -6.33
N HIS A 100 -8.68 -10.93 -6.79
CA HIS A 100 -7.30 -10.71 -6.36
C HIS A 100 -6.49 -10.00 -7.45
N ILE A 101 -6.24 -8.71 -7.24
CA ILE A 101 -5.63 -7.80 -8.24
C ILE A 101 -4.29 -8.34 -8.76
N LYS A 102 -3.37 -8.75 -7.87
CA LYS A 102 -2.05 -9.27 -8.30
C LYS A 102 -2.18 -10.49 -9.21
N THR A 103 -3.08 -11.40 -8.86
CA THR A 103 -3.32 -12.62 -9.64
C THR A 103 -3.88 -12.26 -11.01
N ALA A 104 -4.87 -11.36 -11.06
CA ALA A 104 -5.45 -10.89 -12.32
C ALA A 104 -4.42 -10.23 -13.25
N ILE A 105 -3.51 -9.40 -12.71
CA ILE A 105 -2.44 -8.77 -13.49
C ILE A 105 -1.48 -9.83 -14.06
N VAL A 106 -1.09 -10.82 -13.24
CA VAL A 106 -0.19 -11.90 -13.70
C VAL A 106 -0.88 -12.77 -14.75
N MET A 107 -2.18 -13.07 -14.59
CA MET A 107 -2.98 -13.76 -15.60
C MET A 107 -3.02 -12.98 -16.92
N ALA A 108 -3.20 -11.66 -16.87
CA ALA A 108 -3.21 -10.78 -18.05
C ALA A 108 -1.86 -10.79 -18.79
N LYS A 109 -0.76 -10.55 -18.05
CA LYS A 109 0.58 -10.42 -18.63
C LYS A 109 1.16 -11.73 -19.15
N LEU A 110 0.97 -12.83 -18.42
CA LEU A 110 1.55 -14.12 -18.77
C LEU A 110 0.58 -15.04 -19.54
N LYS A 111 -0.68 -14.63 -19.72
CA LYS A 111 -1.74 -15.41 -20.38
C LYS A 111 -1.91 -16.81 -19.76
N ILE A 112 -1.87 -16.87 -18.44
CA ILE A 112 -2.01 -18.11 -17.65
C ILE A 112 -3.30 -18.11 -16.83
N ASN A 113 -3.68 -19.30 -16.33
CA ASN A 113 -4.83 -19.45 -15.45
C ASN A 113 -4.55 -18.96 -14.01
N SER A 114 -5.62 -18.78 -13.23
CA SER A 114 -5.58 -18.26 -11.85
C SER A 114 -4.75 -19.14 -10.90
N GLN A 115 -4.82 -20.47 -11.06
CA GLN A 115 -4.07 -21.41 -10.20
C GLN A 115 -2.56 -21.27 -10.40
N GLU A 116 -2.11 -21.23 -11.65
CA GLU A 116 -0.70 -21.07 -12.00
C GLU A 116 -0.18 -19.69 -11.61
N ALA A 117 -0.97 -18.64 -11.85
CA ALA A 117 -0.64 -17.28 -11.39
C ALA A 117 -0.47 -17.22 -9.86
N GLY A 118 -1.37 -17.85 -9.10
CA GLY A 118 -1.28 -17.94 -7.65
C GLY A 118 -0.04 -18.71 -7.16
N LYS A 119 0.33 -19.80 -7.84
CA LYS A 119 1.57 -20.55 -7.51
C LYS A 119 2.82 -19.70 -7.71
N ARG A 120 2.91 -18.98 -8.84
CA ARG A 120 4.05 -18.11 -9.16
C ARG A 120 4.17 -16.95 -8.19
N LEU A 121 3.05 -16.33 -7.82
CA LEU A 121 3.02 -15.26 -6.81
C LEU A 121 3.52 -15.76 -5.45
N LYS A 122 3.06 -16.93 -4.99
CA LYS A 122 3.53 -17.51 -3.73
C LYS A 122 5.03 -17.84 -3.74
N ALA A 123 5.57 -18.27 -4.88
CA ALA A 123 7.00 -18.57 -5.00
C ALA A 123 7.92 -17.34 -4.83
N VAL A 124 7.37 -16.12 -4.90
CA VAL A 124 8.12 -14.87 -4.81
C VAL A 124 7.62 -13.94 -3.69
N ASP A 125 6.93 -14.49 -2.69
CA ASP A 125 6.34 -13.76 -1.56
C ASP A 125 5.32 -12.68 -2.01
N ASP A 126 4.48 -13.01 -3.00
CA ASP A 126 3.46 -12.12 -3.58
C ASP A 126 4.00 -10.79 -4.12
N ASN A 127 5.29 -10.72 -4.47
CA ASN A 127 5.91 -9.51 -5.00
C ASN A 127 5.86 -9.49 -6.54
N LEU A 128 4.97 -8.66 -7.09
CA LEU A 128 4.80 -8.51 -8.54
C LEU A 128 6.08 -8.11 -9.28
N ARG A 129 6.99 -7.33 -8.67
CA ARG A 129 8.26 -6.91 -9.31
C ARG A 129 9.22 -8.06 -9.59
N LYS A 130 9.03 -9.21 -8.95
CA LYS A 130 9.85 -10.40 -9.17
C LYS A 130 9.31 -11.28 -10.30
N ILE A 131 8.12 -10.96 -10.84
CA ILE A 131 7.45 -11.74 -11.90
C ILE A 131 7.40 -10.96 -13.21
N LEU A 132 7.08 -9.66 -13.14
CA LEU A 132 6.87 -8.77 -14.28
C LEU A 132 8.11 -7.95 -14.61
#